data_AF-A0A8H5AU36-F1
#
_entry.id   AF-A0A8H5AU36-F1
#
_cell.length_a   1.000
_cell.length_b   1.000
_cell.length_c   1.000
_cell.angle_alpha   90.00
_cell.angle_beta   90.00
_cell.angle_gamma   90.00
#
_symmetry.space_group_name_H-M   'P 1'
#
loop_
_entity.id
_entity.type
_entity.pdbx_description
1 polymer ?
#
loop_
_entity_poly.entity_id
_entity_poly.type
_entity_poly.pdbx_seq_one_letter_code
_entity_poly.pdbx_strand_id
1 'polypeptide(L)'
;MFTTNNMYWKPLLLICLLAQLSYTLGIHRCFDGSDTATRIHERRVLHDADSWVDSHKLEGTTLLPLRIALKQQNLHTLSEHLMTVSNPSSPGYGQHWSHQDLVDAFALSSDAHDTVKAWLLEAGLQSFT
;
A
#
# COMPACT_ATOMS: atom_id res chain seq x y z
N MET A 1 -8.23 -42.78 60.45
CA MET A 1 -6.88 -43.39 60.44
C MET A 1 -6.65 -43.93 59.03
N PHE A 2 -5.50 -43.63 58.41
CA PHE A 2 -5.10 -43.91 57.00
C PHE A 2 -5.82 -43.02 55.96
N THR A 3 -5.29 -41.92 55.42
CA THR A 3 -3.99 -41.59 54.78
C THR A 3 -3.68 -42.38 53.50
N THR A 4 -3.26 -41.63 52.47
CA THR A 4 -2.74 -42.05 51.14
C THR A 4 -3.83 -42.52 50.15
N ASN A 5 -4.06 -41.91 48.98
CA ASN A 5 -3.11 -41.68 47.90
C ASN A 5 -3.53 -40.49 47.02
N ASN A 6 -2.83 -39.37 47.21
CA ASN A 6 -2.91 -38.19 46.37
C ASN A 6 -1.54 -37.98 45.73
N MET A 7 -1.14 -38.82 44.77
CA MET A 7 0.23 -38.69 44.23
C MET A 7 0.51 -39.32 42.85
N TYR A 8 -0.46 -39.41 41.93
CA TYR A 8 -0.16 -39.90 40.57
C TYR A 8 -0.72 -39.06 39.40
N TRP A 9 -1.70 -38.18 39.62
CA TRP A 9 -2.29 -37.40 38.51
C TRP A 9 -1.68 -36.00 38.34
N LYS A 10 -1.09 -35.43 39.39
CA LYS A 10 -0.39 -34.14 39.36
C LYS A 10 0.81 -34.10 38.38
N PRO A 11 1.70 -35.11 38.32
CA PRO A 11 2.79 -35.11 37.34
C PRO A 11 2.30 -35.35 35.90
N LEU A 12 1.20 -36.08 35.72
CA LEU A 12 0.60 -36.32 34.40
C LEU A 12 -0.03 -35.04 33.81
N LEU A 13 -0.67 -34.21 34.63
CA LEU A 13 -1.18 -32.91 34.19
C LEU A 13 -0.05 -31.92 33.84
N LEU A 14 1.06 -31.96 34.57
CA LEU A 14 2.20 -31.09 34.30
C LEU A 14 2.89 -31.43 32.97
N ILE A 15 3.00 -32.72 32.63
CA ILE A 15 3.52 -33.19 31.33
C ILE A 15 2.59 -32.76 30.19
N CYS A 16 1.27 -32.80 30.40
CA CYS A 16 0.29 -32.35 29.41
C CYS A 16 0.34 -30.83 29.16
N LEU A 17 0.52 -30.03 30.22
CA LEU A 17 0.67 -28.57 30.11
C LEU A 17 1.98 -28.16 29.41
N LEU A 18 3.08 -28.89 29.67
CA LEU A 18 4.37 -28.65 29.00
C LEU A 18 4.35 -29.09 27.52
N ALA A 19 3.57 -30.12 27.18
CA ALA A 19 3.34 -30.54 25.79
C ALA A 19 2.48 -29.53 25.00
N GLN A 20 1.68 -28.68 25.67
CA GLN A 20 0.92 -27.61 25.00
C GLN A 20 1.74 -26.35 24.75
N LEU A 21 2.78 -26.10 25.56
CA LEU A 21 3.66 -24.93 25.40
C LEU A 21 4.67 -25.07 24.24
N SER A 22 4.92 -26.28 23.74
CA SER A 22 5.83 -26.53 22.61
C SER A 22 5.17 -26.33 21.24
N TYR A 23 3.83 -26.29 21.16
CA TYR A 23 3.12 -26.07 19.88
C TYR A 23 3.00 -24.60 19.47
N THR A 24 3.47 -23.64 20.27
CA THR A 24 3.32 -22.20 19.96
C THR A 24 4.59 -21.51 19.47
N LEU A 25 5.74 -22.19 19.38
CA LEU A 25 6.97 -21.63 18.81
C LEU A 25 7.22 -21.98 17.34
N GLY A 26 6.31 -22.72 16.70
CA GLY A 26 6.47 -23.23 15.33
C GLY A 26 5.55 -22.63 14.28
N ILE A 27 4.65 -21.70 14.62
CA ILE A 27 3.87 -20.97 13.62
C ILE A 27 4.47 -19.58 13.51
N HIS A 28 5.69 -19.51 12.96
CA HIS A 28 6.04 -18.35 12.18
C HIS A 28 5.02 -18.33 11.04
N ARG A 29 3.98 -17.51 11.17
CA ARG A 29 3.14 -17.18 10.03
C ARG A 29 4.12 -16.53 9.06
N CYS A 30 4.67 -17.30 8.13
CA CYS A 30 5.00 -16.74 6.84
C CYS A 30 3.68 -16.11 6.40
N PHE A 31 3.64 -14.78 6.47
CA PHE A 31 2.64 -14.00 5.79
C PHE A 31 2.82 -14.38 4.33
N ASP A 32 2.08 -15.40 3.90
CA ASP A 32 1.95 -15.76 2.51
C ASP A 32 1.25 -14.55 1.92
N GLY A 33 2.06 -13.69 1.30
CA GLY A 33 1.62 -12.43 0.76
C GLY A 33 0.42 -12.73 -0.11
N SER A 34 -0.72 -12.18 0.29
CA SER A 34 -1.98 -12.18 -0.43
C SER A 34 -1.72 -12.37 -1.93
N ASP A 35 -2.18 -13.50 -2.46
CA ASP A 35 -2.14 -13.86 -3.88
C ASP A 35 -3.08 -12.89 -4.62
N THR A 36 -2.69 -11.62 -4.64
CA THR A 36 -3.34 -10.60 -5.44
C THR A 36 -2.96 -10.92 -6.86
N ALA A 37 -3.91 -11.45 -7.62
CA ALA A 37 -3.75 -11.66 -9.04
C ALA A 37 -3.40 -10.31 -9.69
N THR A 38 -2.11 -10.08 -9.90
CA THR A 38 -1.60 -8.83 -10.50
C THR A 38 -2.16 -8.74 -11.92
N ARG A 39 -3.16 -7.89 -12.10
CA ARG A 39 -3.72 -7.58 -13.42
C ARG A 39 -2.74 -6.66 -14.12
N ILE A 40 -2.09 -7.18 -15.17
CA ILE A 40 -1.26 -6.35 -16.05
C ILE A 40 -2.20 -5.37 -16.76
N HIS A 41 -2.13 -4.09 -16.40
CA HIS A 41 -2.92 -3.03 -17.04
C HIS A 41 -2.37 -2.63 -18.41
N GLU A 42 -1.04 -2.61 -18.55
CA GLU A 42 -0.34 -2.31 -19.80
C GLU A 42 1.06 -2.93 -19.69
N ARG A 43 1.58 -3.49 -20.79
CA ARG A 43 2.99 -3.90 -20.90
C ARG A 43 3.56 -3.21 -22.12
N ARG A 44 4.62 -2.41 -21.93
CA ARG A 44 5.38 -1.85 -23.04
C ARG A 44 6.47 -2.83 -23.44
N VAL A 45 6.58 -3.09 -24.73
CA VAL A 45 7.72 -3.80 -25.30
C VAL A 45 8.84 -2.77 -25.42
N LEU A 46 9.90 -2.90 -24.62
CA LEU A 46 11.07 -2.03 -24.70
C LEU A 46 11.91 -2.47 -25.90
N HIS A 47 12.15 -1.55 -26.84
CA HIS A 47 12.91 -1.85 -28.06
C HIS A 47 14.36 -2.26 -27.78
N ASP A 48 14.90 -1.84 -26.63
CA ASP A 48 16.27 -2.12 -26.18
C ASP A 48 16.33 -3.09 -25.00
N ALA A 49 15.28 -3.89 -24.76
CA ALA A 49 15.23 -4.83 -23.63
C ALA A 49 16.46 -5.76 -23.58
N ASP A 50 16.98 -6.15 -24.74
CA ASP A 50 18.13 -7.05 -24.87
C ASP A 50 19.45 -6.43 -24.38
N SER A 51 19.52 -5.11 -24.20
CA SER A 51 20.69 -4.41 -23.66
C SER A 51 20.71 -4.30 -22.13
N TRP A 52 19.59 -4.61 -21.46
CA TRP A 52 19.51 -4.59 -19.99
C TRP A 52 20.10 -5.87 -19.43
N VAL A 53 21.22 -5.74 -18.72
CA VAL A 53 21.83 -6.84 -17.96
C VAL A 53 21.47 -6.66 -16.49
N ASP A 54 20.92 -7.70 -15.87
CA ASP A 54 20.70 -7.73 -14.43
C ASP A 54 22.06 -7.63 -13.73
N SER A 55 22.28 -6.55 -12.97
CA SER A 55 23.58 -6.25 -12.39
C SER A 55 23.75 -6.90 -11.02
N HIS A 56 22.89 -6.52 -10.07
CA HIS A 56 22.87 -7.02 -8.72
C HIS A 56 21.55 -6.63 -8.04
N LYS A 57 21.21 -7.35 -6.98
CA LYS A 57 20.10 -7.00 -6.11
C LYS A 57 20.40 -5.68 -5.40
N LEU A 58 19.42 -4.77 -5.38
CA LEU A 58 19.53 -3.52 -4.65
C LEU A 58 19.75 -3.79 -3.15
N GLU A 59 20.72 -3.08 -2.56
CA GLU A 59 20.95 -3.11 -1.11
C GLU A 59 19.70 -2.68 -0.35
N GLY A 60 19.32 -3.44 0.68
CA GLY A 60 18.06 -3.25 1.42
C GLY A 60 17.95 -1.93 2.19
N THR A 61 19.05 -1.18 2.28
CA THR A 61 19.14 0.13 2.93
C THR A 61 19.10 1.29 1.94
N THR A 62 18.98 1.02 0.64
CA THR A 62 18.94 2.06 -0.39
C THR A 62 17.61 2.82 -0.34
N LEU A 63 17.68 4.15 -0.28
CA LEU A 63 16.51 5.02 -0.34
C LEU A 63 16.04 5.15 -1.80
N LEU A 64 14.80 4.72 -2.05
CA LEU A 64 14.15 4.85 -3.35
C LEU A 64 13.10 5.97 -3.32
N PRO A 65 13.30 7.10 -4.02
CA PRO A 65 12.28 8.13 -4.10
C PRO A 65 11.12 7.63 -4.99
N LEU A 66 9.94 7.45 -4.37
CA LEU A 66 8.72 7.03 -5.05
C LEU A 66 7.72 8.16 -5.11
N ARG A 67 6.96 8.25 -6.21
CA ARG A 67 5.84 9.18 -6.38
C ARG A 67 4.58 8.38 -6.68
N ILE A 68 3.59 8.52 -5.82
CA ILE A 68 2.31 7.83 -5.95
C ILE A 68 1.26 8.86 -6.36
N ALA A 69 0.73 8.71 -7.57
CA ALA A 69 -0.35 9.56 -8.05
C ALA A 69 -1.69 9.09 -7.47
N LEU A 70 -2.38 9.98 -6.76
CA LEU A 70 -3.69 9.69 -6.18
C LEU A 70 -4.82 10.02 -7.14
N LYS A 71 -5.98 9.38 -6.94
CA LYS A 71 -7.16 9.58 -7.79
C LYS A 71 -7.73 10.98 -7.60
N GLN A 72 -7.55 11.85 -8.60
CA GLN A 72 -8.10 13.20 -8.61
C GLN A 72 -9.64 13.20 -8.61
N GLN A 73 -10.23 14.25 -8.02
CA GLN A 73 -11.68 14.46 -8.01
C GLN A 73 -12.11 15.25 -9.25
N ASN A 74 -13.44 15.33 -9.48
CA ASN A 74 -14.04 16.20 -10.51
C ASN A 74 -13.54 16.00 -11.95
N LEU A 75 -12.93 14.86 -12.28
CA LEU A 75 -12.44 14.59 -13.64
C LEU A 75 -13.52 14.63 -14.73
N HIS A 76 -14.80 14.49 -14.36
CA HIS A 76 -15.91 14.62 -15.29
C HIS A 76 -16.09 16.05 -15.81
N THR A 77 -15.79 17.08 -14.99
CA THR A 77 -15.91 18.50 -15.39
C THR A 77 -14.71 19.00 -16.20
N LEU A 78 -13.60 18.25 -16.18
CA LEU A 78 -12.37 18.63 -16.88
C LEU A 78 -12.61 18.91 -18.37
N SER A 79 -13.43 18.09 -19.03
CA SER A 79 -13.75 18.27 -20.44
C SER A 79 -14.48 19.59 -20.72
N GLU A 80 -15.45 19.96 -19.88
CA GLU A 80 -16.21 21.20 -19.99
C GLU A 80 -15.33 22.43 -19.75
N HIS A 81 -14.52 22.40 -18.70
CA HIS A 81 -13.56 23.46 -18.41
C HIS A 81 -12.57 23.63 -19.55
N LEU A 82 -12.01 22.53 -20.06
CA LEU A 82 -11.06 22.55 -21.18
C LEU A 82 -11.72 23.11 -22.45
N MET A 83 -12.96 22.76 -22.74
CA MET A 83 -13.69 23.32 -23.89
C MET A 83 -13.96 24.82 -23.72
N THR A 84 -14.24 25.27 -22.50
CA THR A 84 -14.50 26.70 -22.22
C THR A 84 -13.28 27.57 -22.54
N VAL A 85 -12.07 27.11 -22.21
CA VAL A 85 -10.83 27.87 -22.50
C VAL A 85 -10.25 27.66 -23.89
N SER A 86 -10.51 26.51 -24.52
CA SER A 86 -9.90 26.16 -25.82
C SER A 86 -10.77 26.43 -27.05
N ASN A 87 -12.10 26.56 -26.88
CA ASN A 87 -12.99 26.82 -28.00
C ASN A 87 -12.99 28.31 -28.37
N PRO A 88 -12.62 28.70 -29.61
CA PRO A 88 -12.63 30.10 -30.03
C PRO A 88 -14.02 30.75 -30.05
N SER A 89 -15.09 29.94 -30.06
CA SER A 89 -16.48 30.43 -29.95
C SER A 89 -16.94 30.62 -28.50
N SER A 90 -16.17 30.15 -27.52
CA SER A 90 -16.48 30.31 -26.10
C SER A 90 -16.13 31.72 -25.62
N PRO A 91 -16.97 32.35 -24.78
CA PRO A 91 -16.63 33.62 -24.12
C PRO A 91 -15.35 33.56 -23.27
N GLY A 92 -15.00 32.36 -22.77
CA GLY A 92 -13.82 32.11 -21.94
C GLY A 92 -12.55 31.78 -22.72
N TYR A 93 -12.55 31.88 -24.06
CA TYR A 93 -11.39 31.52 -24.87
C TYR A 93 -10.13 32.28 -24.45
N GLY A 94 -9.05 31.55 -24.21
CA GLY A 94 -7.75 32.11 -23.80
C GLY A 94 -7.66 32.53 -22.32
N GLN A 95 -8.72 32.37 -21.52
CA GLN A 95 -8.70 32.66 -20.08
C GLN A 95 -8.21 31.46 -19.27
N HIS A 96 -6.93 31.12 -19.43
CA HIS A 96 -6.33 29.98 -18.75
C HIS A 96 -6.40 30.09 -17.22
N TRP A 97 -6.56 28.94 -16.57
CA TRP A 97 -6.61 28.85 -15.12
C TRP A 97 -5.23 29.09 -14.50
N SER A 98 -5.23 29.69 -13.31
CA SER A 98 -4.03 29.74 -12.49
C SER A 98 -3.72 28.36 -11.91
N HIS A 99 -2.50 28.18 -11.42
CA HIS A 99 -2.10 26.93 -10.76
C HIS A 99 -2.96 26.63 -9.54
N GLN A 100 -3.35 27.68 -8.80
CA GLN A 100 -4.18 27.55 -7.60
C GLN A 100 -5.59 27.09 -7.96
N ASP A 101 -6.20 27.67 -8.99
CA ASP A 101 -7.55 27.29 -9.44
C ASP A 101 -7.62 25.81 -9.85
N LEU A 102 -6.56 25.32 -10.50
CA LEU A 102 -6.45 23.92 -10.90
C LEU A 102 -6.34 23.00 -9.68
N VAL A 103 -5.48 23.36 -8.72
CA VAL A 103 -5.34 22.60 -7.47
C VAL A 103 -6.66 22.57 -6.72
N ASP A 104 -7.35 23.70 -6.56
CA ASP A 104 -8.59 23.77 -5.81
C ASP A 104 -9.73 22.98 -6.48
N ALA A 105 -9.79 22.99 -7.82
CA ALA A 105 -10.83 22.28 -8.56
C ALA A 105 -10.64 20.74 -8.59
N PHE A 106 -9.39 20.28 -8.66
CA PHE A 106 -9.05 18.86 -8.82
C PHE A 106 -8.36 18.22 -7.60
N ALA A 107 -8.26 18.96 -6.50
CA ALA A 107 -7.72 18.48 -5.25
C ALA A 107 -8.43 17.20 -4.78
N LEU A 108 -7.65 16.38 -4.08
CA LEU A 108 -8.19 15.23 -3.38
C LEU A 108 -8.93 15.69 -2.12
N SER A 109 -9.95 14.94 -1.68
CA SER A 109 -10.54 15.16 -0.36
C SER A 109 -9.50 14.93 0.75
N SER A 110 -9.65 15.68 1.84
CA SER A 110 -8.82 15.50 3.04
C SER A 110 -8.86 14.06 3.56
N ASP A 111 -10.04 13.43 3.53
CA ASP A 111 -10.24 12.04 3.97
C ASP A 111 -9.40 11.03 3.17
N ALA A 112 -9.35 11.17 1.85
CA ALA A 112 -8.55 10.28 1.01
C ALA A 112 -7.05 10.53 1.18
N HIS A 113 -6.64 11.78 1.42
CA HIS A 113 -5.26 12.11 1.79
C HIS A 113 -4.86 11.44 3.11
N ASP A 114 -5.70 11.54 4.15
CA ASP A 114 -5.44 10.96 5.47
C ASP A 114 -5.44 9.43 5.43
N THR A 115 -6.33 8.84 4.61
CA THR A 115 -6.36 7.40 4.37
C THR A 115 -5.05 6.90 3.76
N VAL A 116 -4.55 7.56 2.71
CA VAL A 116 -3.27 7.19 2.09
C VAL A 116 -2.11 7.38 3.06
N LYS A 117 -2.13 8.45 3.84
CA LYS A 117 -1.12 8.71 4.87
C LYS A 117 -1.09 7.61 5.93
N ALA A 118 -2.25 7.18 6.42
CA ALA A 118 -2.35 6.07 7.37
C ALA A 118 -1.81 4.77 6.75
N TRP A 119 -2.18 4.48 5.50
CA TRP A 119 -1.68 3.31 4.77
C TRP A 119 -0.15 3.32 4.59
N LEU A 120 0.45 4.47 4.27
CA LEU A 120 1.91 4.60 4.15
C LEU A 120 2.61 4.32 5.49
N LEU A 121 2.04 4.81 6.60
CA LEU A 121 2.58 4.57 7.94
C LEU A 121 2.45 3.09 8.34
N GLU A 122 1.33 2.44 8.05
CA GLU A 122 1.12 1.01 8.27
C GLU A 122 2.10 0.14 7.46
N ALA A 123 2.45 0.59 6.24
CA ALA A 123 3.46 -0.05 5.41
C ALA A 123 4.90 0.15 5.91
N GLY A 124 5.10 0.91 7.00
CA GLY A 124 6.42 1.18 7.59
C GLY A 124 7.18 2.32 6.92
N LEU A 125 6.53 3.13 6.09
CA LEU A 125 7.14 4.29 5.44
C LEU A 125 7.03 5.51 6.37
N GLN A 126 8.15 5.86 7.00
CA GLN A 126 8.20 6.92 8.02
C GLN A 126 8.59 8.30 7.45
N SER A 127 9.09 8.35 6.22
CA SER A 127 9.52 9.58 5.55
C SER A 127 8.76 9.75 4.23
N PHE A 128 7.83 10.69 4.21
CA PHE A 128 7.11 11.16 3.03
C PHE A 128 6.93 12.67 3.15
N THR A 129 7.07 13.39 2.03
CA THR A 129 7.00 14.86 1.93
C THR A 129 5.80 15.26 1.10
#